data_AF-A0A0S7BA53-F1
#
_entry.id   AF-A0A0S7BA53-F1
#
_cell.length_a   1.000
_cell.length_b   1.000
_cell.length_c   1.000
_cell.angle_alpha   90.00
_cell.angle_beta   90.00
_cell.angle_gamma   90.00
#
_symmetry.space_group_name_H-M   'P 1'
#
loop_
_entity.id
_entity.type
_entity.pdbx_description
1 polymer ?
#
loop_
_entity_poly.entity_id
_entity_poly.type
_entity_poly.pdbx_seq_one_letter_code
_entity_poly.pdbx_strand_id
1 'polypeptide(L)'
;MESADSPIPCTPPLPETVLRGLASFNAGRYFEAHEYLETAWRAESRPIRELYQGILQVGVGYYHLQRGNLAGARKVFQRARLSLAKFGATACGIDIAGLLVDVDRVEDAMQDPDHLARRLEAGLLRPIRFVSG
;
A
#
# COMPACT_ATOMS: atom_id res chain seq x y z
N MET A 1 16.54 27.31 10.28
CA MET A 1 15.09 27.04 10.24
C MET A 1 14.83 26.37 8.91
N GLU A 2 15.00 25.05 8.86
CA GLU A 2 14.62 24.20 7.74
C GLU A 2 13.45 23.35 8.26
N SER A 3 12.27 23.58 7.71
CA SER A 3 11.03 22.93 8.16
C SER A 3 11.08 21.44 7.88
N ALA A 4 10.78 20.63 8.90
CA ALA A 4 10.80 19.17 8.87
C ALA A 4 9.65 18.53 8.06
N ASP A 5 9.15 19.19 7.02
CA ASP A 5 7.86 18.89 6.37
C ASP A 5 7.96 18.63 4.86
N SER A 6 9.17 18.39 4.34
CA SER A 6 9.33 18.02 2.92
C SER A 6 9.08 16.52 2.74
N PRO A 7 8.32 16.11 1.70
CA PRO A 7 8.06 14.71 1.44
C PRO A 7 9.36 13.96 1.16
N ILE A 8 9.44 12.70 1.58
CA ILE A 8 10.59 11.84 1.32
C ILE A 8 10.80 11.77 -0.21
N PRO A 9 12.00 12.11 -0.71
CA PRO A 9 12.27 12.02 -2.13
C PRO A 9 12.28 10.55 -2.56
N CYS A 10 11.66 10.28 -3.71
CA CYS A 10 11.87 9.03 -4.42
C CYS A 10 12.82 9.24 -5.59
N THR A 11 13.91 8.49 -5.61
CA THR A 11 14.84 8.45 -6.75
C THR A 11 14.72 7.09 -7.46
N PRO A 12 14.21 7.04 -8.70
CA PRO A 12 14.24 5.83 -9.52
C PRO A 12 15.68 5.48 -9.97
N PRO A 13 15.92 4.25 -10.45
CA PRO A 13 14.96 3.16 -10.59
C PRO A 13 14.65 2.46 -9.27
N LEU A 14 13.43 1.94 -9.14
CA LEU A 14 13.07 1.04 -8.06
C LEU A 14 13.82 -0.30 -8.22
N PRO A 15 14.27 -0.94 -7.12
CA PRO A 15 14.87 -2.28 -7.19
C PRO A 15 13.92 -3.29 -7.84
N GLU A 16 14.47 -4.28 -8.55
CA GLU A 16 13.67 -5.34 -9.20
C GLU A 16 12.73 -6.04 -8.22
N THR A 17 13.19 -6.30 -6.99
CA THR A 17 12.39 -6.89 -5.92
C THR A 17 11.13 -6.05 -5.61
N VAL A 18 11.25 -4.72 -5.61
CA VAL A 18 10.09 -3.84 -5.44
C VAL A 18 9.14 -3.97 -6.62
N LEU A 19 9.65 -3.94 -7.85
CA LEU A 19 8.84 -4.08 -9.07
C LEU A 19 8.06 -5.41 -9.09
N ARG A 20 8.69 -6.53 -8.69
CA ARG A 20 8.04 -7.83 -8.52
C ARG A 20 6.94 -7.78 -7.45
N GLY A 21 7.21 -7.13 -6.33
CA GLY A 21 6.23 -6.89 -5.27
C GLY A 21 4.99 -6.13 -5.75
N LEU A 22 5.19 -5.03 -6.50
CA LEU A 22 4.10 -4.25 -7.10
C LEU A 22 3.30 -5.05 -8.13
N ALA A 23 3.98 -5.84 -8.97
CA ALA A 23 3.33 -6.70 -9.96
C ALA A 23 2.47 -7.78 -9.28
N SER A 24 2.99 -8.43 -8.23
CA SER A 24 2.21 -9.41 -7.46
C SER A 24 1.04 -8.78 -6.70
N PHE A 25 1.21 -7.55 -6.18
CA PHE A 25 0.10 -6.81 -5.58
C PHE A 25 -1.01 -6.58 -6.61
N ASN A 26 -0.67 -6.07 -7.79
CA ASN A 26 -1.64 -5.77 -8.84
C ASN A 26 -2.32 -7.01 -9.42
N ALA A 27 -1.69 -8.17 -9.30
CA ALA A 27 -2.27 -9.46 -9.65
C ALA A 27 -3.11 -10.10 -8.52
N GLY A 28 -3.32 -9.40 -7.40
CA GLY A 28 -4.07 -9.92 -6.25
C GLY A 28 -3.33 -10.98 -5.43
N ARG A 29 -2.04 -11.22 -5.71
CA ARG A 29 -1.18 -12.17 -4.99
C ARG A 29 -0.53 -11.49 -3.79
N TYR A 30 -1.35 -11.05 -2.84
CA TYR A 30 -0.92 -10.17 -1.74
C TYR A 30 0.11 -10.80 -0.80
N PHE A 31 0.05 -12.11 -0.58
CA PHE A 31 1.08 -12.80 0.21
C PHE A 31 2.45 -12.79 -0.49
N GLU A 32 2.49 -13.04 -1.79
CA GLU A 32 3.73 -12.97 -2.57
C GLU A 32 4.26 -11.52 -2.65
N ALA A 33 3.35 -10.55 -2.80
CA ALA A 33 3.70 -9.13 -2.75
C ALA A 33 4.36 -8.75 -1.42
N HIS A 34 3.83 -9.28 -0.29
CA HIS A 34 4.42 -9.13 1.03
C HIS A 34 5.86 -9.62 1.07
N GLU A 35 6.14 -10.84 0.61
CA GLU A 35 7.49 -11.43 0.67
C GLU A 35 8.52 -10.56 -0.09
N TYR A 36 8.17 -10.14 -1.31
CA TYR A 36 9.05 -9.29 -2.12
C TYR A 36 9.26 -7.91 -1.49
N LEU A 37 8.18 -7.24 -1.09
CA LEU A 37 8.28 -5.89 -0.51
C LEU A 37 8.97 -5.91 0.85
N GLU A 38 8.83 -6.98 1.64
CA GLU A 38 9.50 -7.12 2.93
C GLU A 38 11.00 -7.27 2.72
N THR A 39 11.39 -8.13 1.77
CA THR A 39 12.80 -8.31 1.38
C THR A 39 13.42 -6.99 0.96
N ALA A 40 12.72 -6.22 0.11
CA ALA A 40 13.19 -4.91 -0.33
C ALA A 40 13.25 -3.89 0.83
N TRP A 41 12.23 -3.85 1.69
CA TRP A 41 12.18 -2.97 2.85
C TRP A 41 13.30 -3.24 3.85
N ARG A 42 13.66 -4.51 4.07
CA ARG A 42 14.76 -4.89 4.97
C ARG A 42 16.13 -4.54 4.40
N ALA A 43 16.30 -4.61 3.07
CA ALA A 43 17.55 -4.30 2.38
C ALA A 43 17.81 -2.80 2.19
N GLU A 44 16.75 -1.97 2.15
CA GLU A 44 16.87 -0.54 1.92
C GLU A 44 17.20 0.24 3.21
N SER A 45 18.30 1.01 3.18
CA SER A 45 18.71 1.86 4.30
C SER A 45 18.20 3.30 4.18
N ARG A 46 17.85 3.74 2.97
CA ARG A 46 17.36 5.11 2.72
C ARG A 46 15.91 5.28 3.17
N PRO A 47 15.45 6.52 3.41
CA PRO A 47 14.07 6.80 3.84
C PRO A 47 12.98 6.28 2.89
N ILE A 48 13.27 6.10 1.59
CA ILE A 48 12.34 5.52 0.60
C ILE A 48 11.81 4.13 1.00
N ARG A 49 12.49 3.39 1.89
CA ARG A 49 12.02 2.11 2.43
C ARG A 49 10.62 2.18 3.02
N GLU A 50 10.21 3.35 3.52
CA GLU A 50 8.88 3.62 4.06
C GLU A 50 7.78 3.47 3.00
N LEU A 51 8.08 3.74 1.72
CA LEU A 51 7.16 3.50 0.62
C LEU A 51 6.88 2.01 0.47
N TYR A 52 7.94 1.19 0.50
CA TYR A 52 7.83 -0.26 0.36
C TYR A 52 7.04 -0.85 1.52
N GLN A 53 7.31 -0.37 2.74
CA GLN A 53 6.59 -0.77 3.94
C GLN A 53 5.11 -0.37 3.88
N GLY A 54 4.80 0.85 3.44
CA GLY A 54 3.42 1.32 3.30
C GLY A 54 2.63 0.46 2.31
N ILE A 55 3.17 0.21 1.12
CA ILE A 55 2.53 -0.63 0.09
C ILE A 55 2.39 -2.07 0.57
N LEU A 56 3.42 -2.63 1.22
CA LEU A 56 3.36 -3.95 1.85
C LEU A 56 2.20 -4.03 2.83
N GLN A 57 2.04 -3.03 3.71
CA GLN A 57 1.00 -3.02 4.73
C GLN A 57 -0.40 -2.92 4.12
N VAL A 58 -0.59 -2.20 3.00
CA VAL A 58 -1.86 -2.26 2.25
C VAL A 58 -2.11 -3.69 1.74
N GLY A 59 -1.09 -4.34 1.18
CA GLY A 59 -1.20 -5.72 0.68
C GLY A 59 -1.57 -6.70 1.79
N VAL A 60 -0.93 -6.59 2.96
CA VAL A 60 -1.27 -7.39 4.15
C VAL A 60 -2.71 -7.11 4.63
N GLY A 61 -3.16 -5.85 4.55
CA GLY A 61 -4.55 -5.50 4.87
C GLY A 61 -5.55 -6.17 3.94
N TYR A 62 -5.27 -6.15 2.63
CA TYR A 62 -6.08 -6.84 1.62
C TYR A 62 -6.09 -8.36 1.85
N TYR A 63 -4.93 -8.94 2.15
CA TYR A 63 -4.82 -10.37 2.51
C TYR A 63 -5.63 -10.72 3.77
N HIS A 64 -5.63 -9.86 4.79
CA HIS A 64 -6.46 -10.06 5.98
C HIS A 64 -7.96 -10.03 5.67
N LEU A 65 -8.41 -9.12 4.79
CA LEU A 65 -9.80 -9.05 4.36
C LEU A 65 -10.25 -10.31 3.63
N GLN A 66 -9.43 -10.83 2.72
CA GLN A 66 -9.71 -12.10 2.03
C GLN A 66 -9.88 -13.29 2.98
N ARG A 67 -9.33 -13.21 4.20
CA ARG A 67 -9.45 -14.24 5.24
C ARG A 67 -10.45 -13.89 6.34
N GLY A 68 -11.26 -12.84 6.16
CA GLY A 68 -12.24 -12.39 7.16
C GLY A 68 -11.64 -11.77 8.42
N ASN A 69 -10.33 -11.46 8.44
CA ASN A 69 -9.66 -10.86 9.59
C ASN A 69 -9.77 -9.33 9.57
N LEU A 70 -10.95 -8.81 9.92
CA LEU A 70 -11.21 -7.37 9.90
C LEU A 70 -10.35 -6.59 10.90
N ALA A 71 -10.14 -7.15 12.10
CA ALA A 71 -9.33 -6.50 13.14
C ALA A 71 -7.86 -6.36 12.70
N GLY A 72 -7.31 -7.43 12.09
CA GLY A 72 -5.97 -7.42 11.49
C GLY A 72 -5.85 -6.37 10.39
N ALA A 73 -6.82 -6.32 9.47
CA ALA A 73 -6.85 -5.36 8.37
C ALA A 73 -6.81 -3.90 8.87
N ARG A 74 -7.69 -3.51 9.81
CA ARG A 74 -7.72 -2.13 10.38
C ARG A 74 -6.36 -1.72 10.95
N LYS A 75 -5.74 -2.61 11.72
CA LYS A 75 -4.45 -2.31 12.39
C LYS A 75 -3.32 -2.07 11.39
N VAL A 76 -3.28 -2.81 10.28
CA VAL A 76 -2.21 -2.64 9.28
C VAL A 76 -2.48 -1.44 8.37
N PHE A 77 -3.73 -1.14 8.03
CA PHE A 77 -4.06 0.07 7.25
C PHE A 77 -3.71 1.36 7.98
N GLN A 78 -3.91 1.44 9.29
CA GLN A 78 -3.45 2.58 10.10
C GLN A 78 -1.94 2.82 9.94
N ARG A 79 -1.14 1.75 9.97
CA ARG A 79 0.33 1.82 9.79
C ARG A 79 0.70 2.18 8.35
N ALA A 80 -0.05 1.65 7.38
CA ALA A 80 0.17 1.94 5.96
C ALA A 80 0.04 3.45 5.71
N ARG A 81 -1.00 4.08 6.25
CA ARG A 81 -1.21 5.54 6.14
C ARG A 81 -0.06 6.33 6.75
N LEU A 82 0.40 5.96 7.95
CA LEU A 82 1.54 6.63 8.58
C LEU A 82 2.81 6.56 7.75
N SER A 83 3.04 5.44 7.05
CA SER A 83 4.21 5.28 6.18
C SER A 83 4.04 6.06 4.86
N LEU A 84 2.86 5.97 4.23
CA LEU A 84 2.57 6.59 2.94
C LEU A 84 2.40 8.12 3.03
N ALA A 85 1.92 8.65 4.16
CA ALA A 85 1.78 10.10 4.39
C ALA A 85 3.11 10.86 4.41
N LYS A 86 4.24 10.15 4.53
CA LYS A 86 5.59 10.72 4.44
C LYS A 86 5.97 11.10 3.00
N PHE A 87 5.16 10.72 2.02
CA PHE A 87 5.37 10.98 0.60
C PHE A 87 4.32 11.99 0.09
N GLY A 88 4.64 12.64 -1.04
CA GLY A 88 3.66 13.47 -1.74
C GLY A 88 2.55 12.63 -2.39
N ALA A 89 1.63 13.29 -3.10
CA ALA A 89 0.54 12.61 -3.81
C ALA A 89 1.03 11.53 -4.80
N THR A 90 2.27 11.66 -5.27
CA THR A 90 2.94 10.69 -6.14
C THR A 90 4.36 10.41 -5.65
N ALA A 91 4.82 9.17 -5.76
CA ALA A 91 6.20 8.79 -5.48
C ALA A 91 6.66 7.67 -6.42
N CYS A 92 7.82 7.79 -7.05
CA CYS A 92 8.36 6.78 -7.98
C CYS A 92 7.43 6.41 -9.15
N GLY A 93 6.59 7.34 -9.61
CA GLY A 93 5.55 7.06 -10.60
C GLY A 93 4.34 6.31 -10.05
N ILE A 94 4.20 6.16 -8.73
CA ILE A 94 3.06 5.53 -8.05
C ILE A 94 2.10 6.62 -7.57
N ASP A 95 0.80 6.40 -7.78
CA ASP A 95 -0.29 7.24 -7.28
C ASP A 95 -0.57 6.95 -5.79
N ILE A 96 0.12 7.66 -4.89
CA ILE A 96 0.01 7.48 -3.44
C ILE A 96 -1.31 8.00 -2.92
N ALA A 97 -1.75 9.17 -3.39
CA ALA A 97 -3.04 9.74 -3.01
C ALA A 97 -4.19 8.81 -3.40
N GLY A 98 -4.14 8.26 -4.61
CA GLY A 98 -5.11 7.29 -5.09
C GLY A 98 -5.13 6.00 -4.30
N LEU A 99 -3.96 5.49 -3.88
CA LEU A 99 -3.86 4.32 -3.02
C LEU A 99 -4.48 4.58 -1.65
N LEU A 100 -4.22 5.74 -1.03
CA LEU A 100 -4.81 6.13 0.25
C LEU A 100 -6.34 6.22 0.18
N VAL A 101 -6.87 6.81 -0.89
CA VAL A 101 -8.33 6.85 -1.15
C VAL A 101 -8.92 5.45 -1.25
N ASP A 102 -8.21 4.49 -1.83
CA ASP A 102 -8.68 3.10 -1.89
C ASP A 102 -8.68 2.44 -0.50
N VAL A 103 -7.69 2.73 0.35
CA VAL A 103 -7.70 2.27 1.75
C VAL A 103 -8.89 2.86 2.51
N ASP A 104 -9.20 4.14 2.34
CA ASP A 104 -10.35 4.79 3.00
C ASP A 104 -11.68 4.12 2.58
N ARG A 105 -11.88 3.88 1.28
CA ARG A 105 -13.06 3.17 0.76
C ARG A 105 -13.21 1.77 1.33
N VAL A 106 -12.09 1.08 1.55
CA VAL A 106 -12.07 -0.25 2.14
C VAL A 106 -12.49 -0.18 3.60
N GLU A 107 -11.92 0.74 4.38
CA GLU A 107 -12.28 0.90 5.79
C GLU A 107 -13.74 1.33 6.00
N ASP A 108 -14.27 2.19 5.13
CA ASP A 108 -15.69 2.55 5.12
C ASP A 108 -16.58 1.32 4.89
N ALA A 109 -16.22 0.48 3.91
CA ALA A 109 -16.95 -0.76 3.65
C ALA A 109 -16.89 -1.72 4.84
N MET A 110 -15.79 -1.75 5.60
CA MET A 110 -15.63 -2.62 6.78
C MET A 110 -16.55 -2.25 7.96
N GLN A 111 -17.27 -1.14 7.91
CA GLN A 111 -18.22 -0.75 8.96
C GLN A 111 -19.49 -1.62 8.93
N ASP A 112 -19.83 -2.20 7.79
CA ASP A 112 -20.97 -3.08 7.59
C ASP A 112 -20.53 -4.38 6.88
N PRO A 113 -20.59 -5.55 7.56
CA PRO A 113 -20.17 -6.83 6.98
C PRO A 113 -20.90 -7.22 5.68
N ASP A 114 -22.20 -6.94 5.57
CA ASP A 114 -22.99 -7.30 4.39
C ASP A 114 -22.63 -6.41 3.20
N HIS A 115 -22.37 -5.13 3.48
CA HIS A 115 -21.88 -4.19 2.49
C HIS A 115 -20.45 -4.56 2.03
N LEU A 116 -19.57 -4.93 2.97
CA LEU A 116 -18.20 -5.34 2.69
C LEU A 116 -18.15 -6.52 1.71
N ALA A 117 -18.93 -7.58 1.97
CA ALA A 117 -18.95 -8.77 1.12
C ALA A 117 -19.30 -8.42 -0.33
N ARG A 118 -20.40 -7.69 -0.55
CA ARG A 118 -20.82 -7.25 -1.89
C ARG A 118 -19.77 -6.38 -2.57
N ARG A 119 -19.12 -5.49 -1.83
CA ARG A 119 -18.09 -4.61 -2.38
C ARG A 119 -16.82 -5.36 -2.76
N LEU A 120 -16.41 -6.36 -1.98
CA LEU A 120 -15.27 -7.22 -2.33
C LEU A 120 -15.52 -7.95 -3.65
N GLU A 121 -16.71 -8.51 -3.86
CA GLU A 121 -17.12 -9.13 -5.13
C GLU A 121 -17.12 -8.13 -6.30
N ALA A 122 -17.50 -6.88 -6.04
CA ALA A 122 -17.49 -5.79 -7.02
C ALA A 122 -16.10 -5.17 -7.27
N GLY A 123 -15.02 -5.75 -6.75
CA GLY A 123 -13.65 -5.27 -6.99
C GLY A 123 -13.25 -4.05 -6.15
N LEU A 124 -13.64 -4.05 -4.87
CA LEU A 124 -13.22 -3.04 -3.88
C LEU A 124 -11.70 -2.94 -3.73
N LEU A 125 -10.99 -4.06 -3.80
CA LEU A 125 -9.53 -4.11 -3.68
C LEU A 125 -8.91 -3.69 -5.02
N ARG A 126 -8.48 -2.43 -5.10
CA ARG A 126 -7.96 -1.86 -6.35
C ARG A 126 -6.46 -2.13 -6.51
N PRO A 127 -5.98 -2.29 -7.76
CA PRO A 127 -4.55 -2.36 -8.03
C PRO A 127 -3.89 -0.99 -7.79
N ILE A 128 -2.58 -1.02 -7.52
CA ILE A 128 -1.73 0.16 -7.50
C ILE A 128 -1.72 0.77 -8.89
N ARG A 129 -1.99 2.08 -8.93
CA ARG A 129 -1.98 2.90 -10.14
C ARG A 129 -0.62 3.55 -10.32
N PHE A 130 -0.18 3.61 -11.58
CA PHE A 130 1.02 4.32 -11.98
C PHE A 130 0.62 5.61 -12.71
N VAL A 131 1.30 6.70 -12.40
CA VAL A 131 1.15 7.98 -13.10
C VAL A 131 2.22 8.08 -14.18
N SER A 132 1.81 8.39 -15.41
CA SER A 132 2.73 8.82 -16.45
C SER A 132 3.19 10.24 -16.13
N GLY A 133 4.49 10.43 -15.99
CA GLY A 133 5.09 11.77 -15.98
C GLY A 133 5.15 12.35 -17.38
#